data_AF-I1R8J7-F1
#
_entry.id   AF-I1R8J7-F1
#
_cell.length_a   1.000
_cell.length_b   1.000
_cell.length_c   1.000
_cell.angle_alpha   90.00
_cell.angle_beta   90.00
_cell.angle_gamma   90.00
#
_symmetry.space_group_name_H-M   'P 1'
#
loop_
_entity.id
_entity.type
_entity.pdbx_description
1 polymer ?
#
loop_
_entity_poly.entity_id
_entity_poly.type
_entity_poly.pdbx_seq_one_letter_code
_entity_poly.pdbx_strand_id
1 'polypeptide(L)'
;DVVNNICDDEDIKAVSFVGSNIAGMHIYSRASAKGKRVQSNMGAKNHAIILPDADRDATLNALIAAGFGAAGQRCMALSTAVFVGGSEPWEDELVKRASSLVVNSGMASDADLGPVISKQAKERICKLIQSGADNGARVLLDGRDIVVPNFENGNFVGPTLLADVKSEMECYK
;
A
#
# COMPACT_ATOMS: atom_id res chain seq x y z
N ASP A 1 -7.43 -15.31 -20.86
CA ASP A 1 -7.79 -16.63 -21.43
C ASP A 1 -7.53 -17.79 -20.49
N VAL A 2 -6.29 -18.03 -20.05
CA VAL A 2 -5.98 -19.15 -19.13
C VAL A 2 -6.85 -19.15 -17.85
N VAL A 3 -6.99 -18.01 -17.18
CA VAL A 3 -7.84 -17.87 -15.99
C VAL A 3 -9.33 -18.14 -16.29
N ASN A 4 -9.81 -17.74 -17.48
CA ASN A 4 -11.19 -18.00 -17.88
C ASN A 4 -11.42 -19.50 -18.07
N ASN A 5 -10.48 -20.18 -18.73
CA ASN A 5 -10.54 -21.63 -18.91
C ASN A 5 -10.56 -22.34 -17.55
N ILE A 6 -9.75 -21.90 -16.58
CA ILE A 6 -9.81 -22.44 -15.20
C ILE A 6 -11.20 -22.26 -14.56
N CYS A 7 -11.84 -21.10 -14.78
CA CYS A 7 -13.18 -20.84 -14.25
C CYS A 7 -14.28 -21.66 -14.95
N ASP A 8 -14.08 -22.02 -16.21
CA ASP A 8 -15.08 -22.71 -17.04
C ASP A 8 -14.93 -24.23 -17.02
N ASP A 9 -13.71 -24.74 -16.77
CA ASP A 9 -13.37 -26.16 -16.79
C ASP A 9 -14.24 -26.96 -15.81
N GLU A 10 -14.89 -28.01 -16.30
CA GLU A 10 -15.85 -28.80 -15.50
C GLU A 10 -15.18 -29.66 -14.42
N ASP A 11 -13.91 -30.04 -14.61
CA ASP A 11 -13.16 -30.86 -13.66
C ASP A 11 -12.74 -30.07 -12.42
N ILE A 12 -12.54 -28.76 -12.57
CA ILE A 12 -12.20 -27.88 -11.45
C ILE A 12 -13.42 -27.64 -10.56
N LYS A 13 -13.35 -28.06 -9.30
CA LYS A 13 -14.48 -27.95 -8.35
C LYS A 13 -14.42 -26.71 -7.45
N ALA A 14 -13.25 -26.09 -7.32
CA ALA A 14 -13.05 -24.91 -6.49
C ALA A 14 -11.96 -24.00 -7.06
N VAL A 15 -12.07 -22.70 -6.80
CA VAL A 15 -11.08 -21.69 -7.18
C VAL A 15 -10.68 -20.89 -5.93
N SER A 16 -9.37 -20.75 -5.71
CA SER A 16 -8.78 -19.89 -4.69
C SER A 16 -7.99 -18.79 -5.39
N PHE A 17 -8.33 -17.54 -5.10
CA PHE A 17 -7.71 -16.38 -5.72
C PHE A 17 -7.28 -15.36 -4.66
N VAL A 18 -6.11 -14.76 -4.89
CA VAL A 18 -5.60 -13.61 -4.15
C VAL A 18 -5.05 -12.60 -5.17
N GLY A 19 -5.56 -11.37 -5.16
CA GLY A 19 -5.09 -10.35 -6.10
C GLY A 19 -5.95 -9.08 -6.13
N SER A 20 -6.04 -8.43 -7.30
CA SER A 20 -6.77 -7.16 -7.45
C SER A 20 -8.28 -7.35 -7.44
N ASN A 21 -9.02 -6.27 -7.10
CA ASN A 21 -10.49 -6.26 -7.11
C ASN A 21 -11.07 -6.62 -8.47
N ILE A 22 -10.52 -6.04 -9.55
CA ILE A 22 -11.01 -6.27 -10.92
C ILE A 22 -10.93 -7.77 -11.29
N ALA A 23 -9.76 -8.39 -11.06
CA ALA A 23 -9.57 -9.80 -11.36
C ALA A 23 -10.39 -10.70 -10.42
N GLY A 24 -10.40 -10.40 -9.12
CA GLY A 24 -11.09 -11.20 -8.11
C GLY A 24 -12.60 -11.19 -8.26
N MET A 25 -13.20 -10.04 -8.61
CA MET A 25 -14.63 -9.93 -8.92
C MET A 25 -15.00 -10.73 -10.17
N HIS A 26 -14.17 -10.64 -11.22
CA HIS A 26 -14.38 -11.40 -12.46
C HIS A 26 -14.34 -12.91 -12.21
N ILE A 27 -13.30 -13.39 -11.51
CA ILE A 27 -13.13 -14.80 -11.15
C ILE A 27 -14.27 -15.28 -10.26
N TYR A 28 -14.62 -14.51 -9.22
CA TYR A 28 -15.70 -14.86 -8.30
C TYR A 28 -17.03 -14.98 -9.02
N SER A 29 -17.38 -13.99 -9.85
CA SER A 29 -18.63 -14.01 -10.63
C SER A 29 -18.68 -15.19 -11.59
N ARG A 30 -17.64 -15.36 -12.41
CA ARG A 30 -17.60 -16.39 -13.46
C ARG A 30 -17.60 -17.82 -12.90
N ALA A 31 -16.73 -18.11 -11.93
CA ALA A 31 -16.59 -19.45 -11.37
C ALA A 31 -17.79 -19.83 -10.48
N SER A 32 -18.34 -18.89 -9.71
CA SER A 32 -19.53 -19.16 -8.88
C SER A 32 -20.78 -19.40 -9.73
N ALA A 33 -20.93 -18.69 -10.87
CA ALA A 33 -22.01 -18.93 -11.81
C ALA A 33 -21.99 -20.35 -12.43
N LYS A 34 -20.83 -21.02 -12.39
CA LYS A 34 -20.65 -22.43 -12.80
C LYS A 34 -20.83 -23.42 -11.64
N GLY A 35 -21.30 -22.97 -10.47
CA GLY A 35 -21.53 -23.80 -9.29
C GLY A 35 -20.26 -24.20 -8.52
N LYS A 36 -19.12 -23.55 -8.79
CA LYS A 36 -17.85 -23.85 -8.11
C LYS A 36 -17.79 -23.17 -6.74
N ARG A 37 -17.04 -23.77 -5.80
CA ARG A 37 -16.67 -23.08 -4.54
C ARG A 37 -15.61 -22.03 -4.84
N VAL A 38 -15.77 -20.81 -4.34
CA VAL A 38 -14.78 -19.75 -4.59
C VAL A 38 -14.37 -19.05 -3.31
N GLN A 39 -13.07 -18.98 -3.06
CA GLN A 39 -12.45 -18.04 -2.14
C GLN A 39 -11.72 -16.99 -2.99
N SER A 40 -12.10 -15.71 -2.83
CA SER A 40 -11.53 -14.59 -3.59
C SER A 40 -11.14 -13.47 -2.64
N ASN A 41 -9.86 -13.40 -2.29
CA ASN A 41 -9.31 -12.35 -1.43
C ASN A 41 -8.77 -11.24 -2.31
N MET A 42 -9.37 -10.07 -2.21
CA MET A 42 -9.09 -8.95 -3.10
C MET A 42 -8.33 -7.83 -2.38
N GLY A 43 -8.19 -6.67 -3.00
CA GLY A 43 -7.58 -5.49 -2.41
C GLY A 43 -8.33 -5.02 -1.16
N ALA A 44 -7.58 -4.47 -0.22
CA ALA A 44 -8.10 -3.94 1.05
C ALA A 44 -7.52 -2.55 1.32
N LYS A 45 -8.25 -1.74 2.09
CA LYS A 45 -7.76 -0.48 2.67
C LYS A 45 -7.74 -0.64 4.19
N ASN A 46 -6.60 -1.04 4.72
CA ASN A 46 -6.46 -1.28 6.16
C ASN A 46 -6.26 0.04 6.90
N HIS A 47 -6.94 0.16 8.03
CA HIS A 47 -6.90 1.32 8.90
C HIS A 47 -6.32 0.93 10.26
N ALA A 48 -5.42 1.75 10.79
CA ALA A 48 -5.09 1.76 12.21
C ALA A 48 -5.81 2.92 12.88
N ILE A 49 -6.42 2.68 14.03
CA ILE A 49 -7.04 3.72 14.86
C ILE A 49 -6.13 3.90 16.07
N ILE A 50 -5.66 5.12 16.27
CA ILE A 50 -4.71 5.49 17.32
C ILE A 50 -5.43 6.38 18.32
N LEU A 51 -5.54 5.91 19.56
CA LEU A 51 -6.13 6.66 20.66
C LEU A 51 -5.08 7.58 21.31
N PRO A 52 -5.50 8.68 21.98
CA PRO A 52 -4.57 9.60 22.64
C PRO A 52 -3.68 8.97 23.72
N ASP A 53 -4.10 7.85 24.30
CA ASP A 53 -3.42 7.10 25.36
C ASP A 53 -2.60 5.92 24.83
N ALA A 54 -2.51 5.74 23.51
CA ALA A 54 -1.69 4.69 22.91
C ALA A 54 -0.20 4.89 23.25
N ASP A 55 0.52 3.79 23.50
CA ASP A 55 1.97 3.84 23.68
C ASP A 55 2.63 4.42 22.43
N ARG A 56 3.33 5.54 22.61
CA ARG A 56 3.78 6.36 21.48
C ARG A 56 4.83 5.63 20.64
N ASP A 57 5.83 5.06 21.28
CA ASP A 57 6.96 4.44 20.59
C ASP A 57 6.57 3.15 19.90
N ALA A 58 5.79 2.30 20.58
CA ALA A 58 5.26 1.07 20.01
C ALA A 58 4.35 1.37 18.81
N THR A 59 3.48 2.38 18.92
CA THR A 59 2.58 2.80 17.84
C THR A 59 3.35 3.25 16.62
N LEU A 60 4.30 4.18 16.78
CA LEU A 60 5.07 4.72 15.65
C LEU A 60 5.91 3.62 14.99
N ASN A 61 6.53 2.72 15.76
CA ASN A 61 7.26 1.57 15.20
C ASN A 61 6.34 0.64 14.40
N ALA A 62 5.15 0.35 14.92
CA ALA A 62 4.17 -0.48 14.22
C ALA A 62 3.69 0.17 12.91
N LEU A 63 3.43 1.49 12.91
CA LEU A 63 3.01 2.22 11.72
C LEU A 63 4.09 2.21 10.63
N ILE A 64 5.35 2.43 10.99
CA ILE A 64 6.47 2.37 10.04
C ILE A 64 6.57 0.97 9.41
N ALA A 65 6.60 -0.08 10.23
CA ALA A 65 6.74 -1.46 9.74
C ALA A 65 5.54 -1.91 8.88
N ALA A 66 4.33 -1.52 9.27
CA ALA A 66 3.11 -1.91 8.58
C ALA A 66 2.83 -1.08 7.32
N GLY A 67 3.25 0.19 7.28
CA GLY A 67 3.08 1.07 6.13
C GLY A 67 4.13 0.84 5.05
N PHE A 68 5.41 0.72 5.44
CA PHE A 68 6.53 0.69 4.50
C PHE A 68 7.11 -0.71 4.24
N GLY A 69 6.80 -1.70 5.09
CA GLY A 69 7.26 -3.08 4.89
C GLY A 69 6.88 -3.62 3.50
N ALA A 70 7.85 -4.22 2.79
CA ALA A 70 7.72 -4.64 1.39
C ALA A 70 7.23 -3.53 0.43
N ALA A 71 7.67 -2.29 0.67
CA ALA A 71 7.24 -1.09 -0.06
C ALA A 71 5.72 -0.86 -0.06
N GLY A 72 5.05 -1.27 1.02
CA GLY A 72 3.59 -1.17 1.14
C GLY A 72 2.82 -2.15 0.24
N GLN A 73 3.50 -3.05 -0.48
CA GLN A 73 2.88 -3.98 -1.43
C GLN A 73 2.40 -5.26 -0.71
N ARG A 74 1.66 -5.07 0.38
CA ARG A 74 1.05 -6.16 1.18
C ARG A 74 -0.45 -5.91 1.30
N CYS A 75 -1.27 -6.95 1.18
CA CYS A 75 -2.72 -6.82 1.38
C CYS A 75 -3.08 -6.35 2.80
N MET A 76 -2.20 -6.57 3.77
CA MET A 76 -2.31 -6.10 5.17
C MET A 76 -1.55 -4.80 5.44
N ALA A 77 -0.99 -4.13 4.42
CA ALA A 77 -0.29 -2.87 4.63
C ALA A 77 -1.22 -1.82 5.23
N LEU A 78 -0.74 -1.09 6.24
CA LEU A 78 -1.45 0.04 6.81
C LEU A 78 -1.23 1.26 5.94
N SER A 79 -2.18 1.50 5.03
CA SER A 79 -2.18 2.68 4.15
C SER A 79 -2.88 3.89 4.77
N THR A 80 -3.51 3.73 5.93
CA THR A 80 -4.26 4.80 6.60
C THR A 80 -4.14 4.67 8.12
N ALA A 81 -3.76 5.76 8.77
CA ALA A 81 -3.72 5.90 10.22
C ALA A 81 -4.71 7.00 10.63
N VAL A 82 -5.61 6.68 11.55
CA VAL A 82 -6.65 7.59 12.07
C VAL A 82 -6.30 7.92 13.51
N PHE A 83 -5.80 9.13 13.74
CA PHE A 83 -5.47 9.63 15.07
C PHE A 83 -6.69 10.31 15.69
N VAL A 84 -7.22 9.72 16.76
CA VAL A 84 -8.33 10.31 17.52
C VAL A 84 -7.80 11.53 18.26
N GLY A 85 -8.36 12.71 17.98
CA GLY A 85 -7.88 13.98 18.53
C GLY A 85 -6.82 14.69 17.69
N GLY A 86 -6.50 14.18 16.50
CA GLY A 86 -5.58 14.81 15.54
C GLY A 86 -4.19 14.18 15.51
N SER A 87 -3.52 14.28 14.36
CA SER A 87 -2.19 13.70 14.12
C SER A 87 -1.04 14.60 14.53
N GLU A 88 -1.25 15.93 14.61
CA GLU A 88 -0.17 16.93 14.82
C GLU A 88 0.85 16.52 15.90
N PRO A 89 0.47 16.01 17.09
CA PRO A 89 1.45 15.64 18.12
C PRO A 89 2.38 14.49 17.72
N TRP A 90 2.06 13.72 16.69
CA TRP A 90 2.72 12.47 16.27
C TRP A 90 3.57 12.65 15.00
N GLU A 91 3.28 13.67 14.20
CA GLU A 91 3.79 13.82 12.84
C GLU A 91 5.30 13.94 12.78
N ASP A 92 5.93 14.80 13.58
CA ASP A 92 7.38 15.04 13.52
C ASP A 92 8.20 13.77 13.75
N GLU A 93 7.84 12.98 14.76
CA GLU A 93 8.55 11.74 15.08
C GLU A 93 8.23 10.64 14.04
N LEU A 94 7.01 10.62 13.48
CA LEU A 94 6.66 9.71 12.40
C LEU A 94 7.46 10.04 11.12
N VAL A 95 7.57 11.31 10.74
CA VAL A 95 8.39 11.79 9.62
C VAL A 95 9.85 11.42 9.84
N LYS A 96 10.38 11.68 11.04
CA LYS A 96 11.76 11.34 11.38
C LYS A 96 12.04 9.85 11.19
N ARG A 97 11.19 8.96 11.73
CA ARG A 97 11.36 7.50 11.57
C ARG A 97 11.15 7.01 10.15
N ALA A 98 10.22 7.59 9.41
CA ALA A 98 10.03 7.25 8.00
C ALA A 98 11.25 7.69 7.17
N SER A 99 11.76 8.90 7.40
CA SER A 99 12.90 9.45 6.67
C SER A 99 14.22 8.71 6.93
N SER A 100 14.33 7.99 8.05
CA SER A 100 15.51 7.16 8.36
C SER A 100 15.54 5.80 7.65
N LEU A 101 14.48 5.41 6.94
CA LEU A 101 14.45 4.15 6.20
C LEU A 101 15.42 4.20 5.03
N VAL A 102 16.31 3.20 4.95
CA VAL A 102 17.27 3.05 3.87
C VAL A 102 16.57 2.50 2.63
N VAL A 103 16.39 3.37 1.63
CA VAL A 103 15.82 2.97 0.34
C VAL A 103 16.93 2.47 -0.57
N ASN A 104 16.89 1.17 -0.91
CA ASN A 104 17.95 0.55 -1.69
C ASN A 104 17.45 -0.69 -2.43
N SER A 105 18.31 -1.31 -3.23
CA SER A 105 18.05 -2.63 -3.83
C SER A 105 17.65 -3.63 -2.75
N GLY A 106 16.64 -4.46 -3.02
CA GLY A 106 16.22 -5.53 -2.09
C GLY A 106 17.27 -6.62 -1.85
N MET A 107 18.40 -6.57 -2.56
CA MET A 107 19.57 -7.43 -2.32
C MET A 107 20.59 -6.81 -1.35
N ALA A 108 20.47 -5.51 -1.04
CA ALA A 108 21.35 -4.85 -0.09
C ALA A 108 20.96 -5.23 1.35
N SER A 109 21.96 -5.55 2.18
CA SER A 109 21.74 -6.06 3.54
C SER A 109 21.17 -5.03 4.51
N ASP A 110 21.31 -3.75 4.20
CA ASP A 110 20.86 -2.61 4.97
C ASP A 110 19.57 -2.00 4.41
N ALA A 111 18.95 -2.58 3.38
CA ALA A 111 17.74 -2.04 2.78
C ALA A 111 16.51 -2.23 3.68
N ASP A 112 15.91 -1.13 4.11
CA ASP A 112 14.61 -1.14 4.77
C ASP A 112 13.45 -1.11 3.74
N LEU A 113 13.65 -0.41 2.63
CA LEU A 113 12.64 -0.16 1.61
C LEU A 113 13.16 -0.46 0.20
N GLY A 114 12.60 -1.51 -0.41
CA GLY A 114 12.92 -1.91 -1.78
C GLY A 114 12.12 -1.15 -2.87
N PRO A 115 12.37 -1.45 -4.15
CA PRO A 115 11.60 -0.89 -5.25
C PRO A 115 10.17 -1.46 -5.29
N VAL A 116 9.25 -0.72 -5.93
CA VAL A 116 7.93 -1.26 -6.26
C VAL A 116 7.99 -2.16 -7.50
N ILE A 117 6.98 -3.00 -7.67
CA ILE A 117 7.04 -4.15 -8.59
C ILE A 117 7.18 -3.78 -10.07
N SER A 118 6.74 -2.59 -10.48
CA SER A 118 6.73 -2.16 -11.89
C SER A 118 6.75 -0.64 -12.06
N LYS A 119 7.08 -0.19 -13.27
CA LYS A 119 7.01 1.24 -13.66
C LYS A 119 5.59 1.78 -13.51
N GLN A 120 4.60 1.00 -13.93
CA GLN A 120 3.19 1.35 -13.82
C GLN A 120 2.75 1.49 -12.36
N ALA A 121 3.27 0.64 -11.46
CA ALA A 121 3.03 0.78 -10.03
C ALA A 121 3.64 2.08 -9.49
N LYS A 122 4.89 2.40 -9.86
CA LYS A 122 5.55 3.66 -9.49
C LYS A 122 4.75 4.88 -9.97
N GLU A 123 4.40 4.92 -11.25
CA GLU A 123 3.60 5.99 -11.87
C GLU A 123 2.27 6.19 -11.14
N ARG A 124 1.56 5.09 -10.85
CA ARG A 124 0.29 5.13 -10.11
C ARG A 124 0.47 5.70 -8.70
N ILE A 125 1.51 5.29 -7.98
CA ILE A 125 1.80 5.81 -6.63
C ILE A 125 2.11 7.31 -6.70
N CYS A 126 3.00 7.73 -7.59
CA CYS A 126 3.34 9.15 -7.75
C CYS A 126 2.11 10.00 -8.11
N LYS A 127 1.21 9.48 -8.96
CA LYS A 127 -0.06 10.13 -9.29
C LYS A 127 -0.96 10.27 -8.06
N LEU A 128 -1.10 9.23 -7.23
CA LEU A 128 -1.90 9.30 -6.01
C LEU A 128 -1.34 10.32 -5.01
N ILE A 129 -0.02 10.36 -4.84
CA ILE A 129 0.64 11.35 -3.98
C ILE A 129 0.36 12.77 -4.50
N GLN A 130 0.55 13.00 -5.80
CA GLN A 130 0.24 14.30 -6.43
C GLN A 130 -1.23 14.67 -6.25
N SER A 131 -2.16 13.71 -6.46
CA SER A 131 -3.59 13.96 -6.26
C SER A 131 -3.92 14.38 -4.83
N GLY A 132 -3.22 13.84 -3.82
CA GLY A 132 -3.38 14.28 -2.43
C GLY A 132 -2.96 15.74 -2.26
N ALA A 133 -1.77 16.09 -2.73
CA ALA A 133 -1.25 17.45 -2.68
C ALA A 133 -2.18 18.44 -3.39
N ASP A 134 -2.65 18.11 -4.59
CA ASP A 134 -3.55 18.96 -5.40
C ASP A 134 -4.91 19.18 -4.73
N ASN A 135 -5.38 18.21 -3.95
CA ASN A 135 -6.64 18.28 -3.22
C ASN A 135 -6.50 18.84 -1.79
N GLY A 136 -5.32 19.38 -1.44
CA GLY A 136 -5.09 20.08 -0.18
C GLY A 136 -4.66 19.21 0.99
N ALA A 137 -4.27 17.95 0.76
CA ALA A 137 -3.54 17.19 1.77
C ALA A 137 -2.15 17.80 1.98
N ARG A 138 -1.67 17.83 3.23
CA ARG A 138 -0.31 18.26 3.52
C ARG A 138 0.67 17.13 3.25
N VAL A 139 1.70 17.39 2.44
CA VAL A 139 2.77 16.44 2.19
C VAL A 139 3.83 16.62 3.29
N LEU A 140 3.83 15.72 4.27
CA LEU A 140 4.79 15.78 5.39
C LEU A 140 6.16 15.21 5.01
N LEU A 141 6.16 14.19 4.15
CA LEU A 141 7.35 13.56 3.60
C LEU A 141 7.04 13.11 2.17
N ASP A 142 7.89 13.47 1.21
CA ASP A 142 7.69 13.18 -0.21
C ASP A 142 8.79 12.27 -0.75
N GLY A 143 8.42 11.04 -1.12
CA GLY A 143 9.35 10.05 -1.64
C GLY A 143 9.43 9.97 -3.16
N ARG A 144 8.72 10.81 -3.92
CA ARG A 144 8.57 10.63 -5.38
C ARG A 144 9.87 10.74 -6.17
N ASP A 145 10.74 11.65 -5.76
CA ASP A 145 11.95 12.02 -6.50
C ASP A 145 13.22 11.34 -5.98
N ILE A 146 13.07 10.25 -5.22
CA ILE A 146 14.22 9.52 -4.69
C ILE A 146 15.06 8.92 -5.83
N VAL A 147 16.38 9.08 -5.72
CA VAL A 147 17.37 8.48 -6.60
C VAL A 147 18.22 7.52 -5.78
N VAL A 148 18.20 6.24 -6.15
CA VAL A 148 19.02 5.21 -5.52
C VAL A 148 20.28 5.01 -6.38
N PRO A 149 21.49 5.28 -5.85
CA PRO A 149 22.73 5.14 -6.61
C PRO A 149 22.89 3.74 -7.21
N ASN A 150 23.35 3.67 -8.47
CA ASN A 150 23.49 2.44 -9.27
C ASN A 150 22.17 1.79 -9.71
N PHE A 151 21.03 2.37 -9.33
CA PHE A 151 19.70 1.88 -9.69
C PHE A 151 18.78 3.04 -10.10
N GLU A 152 19.31 4.02 -10.83
CA GLU A 152 18.61 5.25 -11.23
C GLU A 152 17.36 4.96 -12.08
N ASN A 153 17.38 3.85 -12.83
CA ASN A 153 16.25 3.37 -13.63
C ASN A 153 15.30 2.44 -12.86
N GLY A 154 15.51 2.28 -11.56
CA GLY A 154 14.70 1.44 -10.68
C GLY A 154 13.33 2.05 -10.38
N ASN A 155 12.37 1.19 -10.07
CA ASN A 155 11.02 1.61 -9.71
C ASN A 155 10.95 2.02 -8.23
N PHE A 156 11.80 2.95 -7.80
CA PHE A 156 11.81 3.42 -6.43
C PHE A 156 10.80 4.54 -6.20
N VAL A 157 10.14 4.47 -5.05
CA VAL A 157 9.39 5.54 -4.40
C VAL A 157 9.80 5.48 -2.93
N GLY A 158 10.27 6.59 -2.38
CA GLY A 158 10.67 6.68 -0.98
C GLY A 158 9.47 6.68 -0.03
N PRO A 159 9.73 6.62 1.29
CA PRO A 159 8.69 6.79 2.30
C PRO A 159 7.94 8.11 2.05
N THR A 160 6.61 8.05 2.06
CA THR A 160 5.76 9.22 1.81
C THR A 160 4.66 9.27 2.86
N LEU A 161 4.45 10.44 3.45
CA LEU A 161 3.43 10.69 4.46
C LEU A 161 2.56 11.87 4.04
N LEU A 162 1.24 11.65 4.01
CA LEU A 162 0.24 12.67 3.75
C LEU A 162 -0.59 12.88 5.01
N ALA A 163 -0.78 14.12 5.43
CA ALA A 163 -1.66 14.54 6.52
C ALA A 163 -2.87 15.31 5.99
N ASP A 164 -3.89 15.46 6.84
CA ASP A 164 -5.16 16.13 6.51
C ASP A 164 -5.90 15.52 5.31
N VAL A 165 -5.68 14.22 5.08
CA VAL A 165 -6.34 13.45 4.02
C VAL A 165 -7.81 13.24 4.38
N LYS A 166 -8.70 13.57 3.44
CA LYS A 166 -10.14 13.37 3.58
C LYS A 166 -10.63 12.18 2.76
N SER A 167 -11.74 11.60 3.19
CA SER A 167 -12.29 10.36 2.60
C SER A 167 -12.68 10.47 1.13
N GLU A 168 -12.93 11.69 0.66
CA GLU A 168 -13.30 12.00 -0.72
C GLU A 168 -12.10 12.07 -1.68
N MET A 169 -10.87 12.20 -1.15
CA MET A 169 -9.65 12.33 -1.95
C MET A 169 -9.30 11.03 -2.69
N GLU A 170 -8.76 11.12 -3.90
CA GLU A 170 -8.37 9.94 -4.69
C GLU A 170 -7.28 9.12 -3.99
N CYS A 171 -6.34 9.75 -3.28
CA CYS A 171 -5.33 9.04 -2.49
C CYS A 171 -5.91 8.22 -1.31
N TYR A 172 -7.13 8.54 -0.85
CA TYR A 172 -7.82 7.80 0.20
C TYR A 172 -8.63 6.62 -0.35
N LYS A 173 -9.33 6.81 -1.48
CA LYS A 173 -10.19 5.79 -2.11
C LYS A 173 -9.39 4.59 -2.64
#